data_AF-A0A9D3MQF3-F1
#
_entry.id   AF-A0A9D3MQF3-F1
#
_cell.length_a   1.000
_cell.length_b   1.000
_cell.length_c   1.000
_cell.angle_alpha   90.00
_cell.angle_beta   90.00
_cell.angle_gamma   90.00
#
_symmetry.space_group_name_H-M   'P 1'
#
loop_
_entity.id
_entity.type
_entity.pdbx_description
1 polymer ?
#
loop_
_entity_poly.entity_id
_entity_poly.type
_entity_poly.pdbx_seq_one_letter_code
_entity_poly.pdbx_strand_id
1 'polypeptide(L)'
;MRSTRNTVHSERHRVTCRLGETRTTPPKQRNKLFQLPQRQAGDVPTGTERNGESRTRPPDPAARPHLLQRLPGHQLVQGVGALMRRGAAEFGDPHALLAQPLGVGGVLRTADGLLVLLRRSQRVAEAAGLLDIPGGHPEPKAVCQGVSEDSIQVEQLTESAVVRELFSSICMEIRDEVNIPLSTLSEPVLLGIALNHTSAGRPSAEFYISCSLSSEEVKKFYWQGGPEAHESTDIVFLSEEEMMQLDDCAPLWKELCPSAKGAVMLYRLVLPDILNVSTDK
;
A
#
# COMPACT_ATOMS: atom_id res chain seq x y z
N MET A 1 -40.99 -39.76 -20.02
CA MET A 1 -40.24 -40.39 -21.14
C MET A 1 -40.05 -39.37 -22.26
N ARG A 2 -38.82 -39.26 -22.79
CA ARG A 2 -38.30 -38.35 -23.86
C ARG A 2 -38.16 -36.88 -23.41
N SER A 3 -37.01 -36.37 -22.94
CA SER A 3 -35.62 -36.35 -23.46
C SER A 3 -35.49 -35.65 -24.81
N THR A 4 -34.92 -34.44 -24.79
CA THR A 4 -33.93 -33.98 -25.77
C THR A 4 -33.05 -32.90 -25.12
N ARG A 5 -31.75 -33.18 -25.11
CA ARG A 5 -30.64 -32.26 -24.86
C ARG A 5 -30.45 -31.35 -26.09
N ASN A 6 -29.92 -30.14 -25.89
CA ASN A 6 -28.87 -29.57 -26.73
C ASN A 6 -28.25 -28.37 -25.99
N THR A 7 -27.08 -28.54 -25.37
CA THR A 7 -25.71 -28.38 -25.92
C THR A 7 -25.30 -26.92 -26.11
N VAL A 8 -24.27 -26.57 -25.34
CA VAL A 8 -23.53 -25.31 -25.21
C VAL A 8 -22.81 -24.94 -26.50
N HIS A 9 -22.78 -23.64 -26.85
CA HIS A 9 -21.71 -23.05 -27.65
C HIS A 9 -21.18 -21.77 -27.00
N SER A 10 -19.89 -21.80 -26.70
CA SER A 10 -19.10 -20.67 -26.21
C SER A 10 -18.51 -19.92 -27.40
N GLU A 11 -18.63 -18.60 -27.43
CA GLU A 11 -17.82 -17.76 -28.30
C GLU A 11 -16.79 -17.00 -27.47
N ARG A 12 -15.56 -17.53 -27.45
CA ARG A 12 -14.37 -16.80 -27.02
C ARG A 12 -13.91 -15.93 -28.19
N HIS A 13 -14.02 -14.61 -28.05
CA HIS A 13 -13.33 -13.68 -28.94
C HIS A 13 -11.82 -13.73 -28.66
N ARG A 14 -11.07 -14.37 -29.56
CA ARG A 14 -9.61 -14.30 -29.66
C ARG A 14 -9.25 -13.16 -30.61
N VAL A 15 -8.69 -12.08 -30.09
CA VAL A 15 -7.96 -11.09 -30.91
C VAL A 15 -6.51 -11.53 -30.95
N THR A 16 -6.05 -11.95 -32.13
CA THR A 16 -4.67 -12.31 -32.44
C THR A 16 -3.96 -11.10 -33.05
N CYS A 17 -3.02 -10.50 -32.34
CA CYS A 17 -2.07 -9.55 -32.94
C CYS A 17 -0.75 -10.27 -33.25
N ARG A 18 -0.37 -10.23 -34.53
CA ARG A 18 0.80 -10.88 -35.11
C ARG A 18 2.10 -10.22 -34.65
N LEU A 19 3.07 -11.05 -34.29
CA LEU A 19 4.48 -10.72 -34.16
C LEU A 19 5.06 -10.26 -35.51
N GLY A 20 5.63 -9.07 -35.53
CA GLY A 20 6.55 -8.61 -36.57
C GLY A 20 7.96 -8.62 -36.01
N GLU A 21 8.77 -9.59 -36.44
CA GLU A 21 10.20 -9.65 -36.18
C GLU A 21 10.93 -8.64 -37.09
N THR A 22 11.75 -7.77 -36.52
CA THR A 22 12.86 -7.15 -37.24
C THR A 22 14.12 -7.19 -36.38
N ARG A 23 15.07 -8.04 -36.80
CA ARG A 23 16.46 -8.08 -36.33
C ARG A 23 17.22 -6.86 -36.86
N THR A 24 17.86 -6.11 -35.96
CA THR A 24 19.11 -5.38 -36.28
C THR A 24 20.02 -5.35 -35.05
N THR A 25 21.27 -5.76 -35.26
CA THR A 25 22.38 -5.86 -34.30
C THR A 25 22.98 -4.49 -33.91
N PRO A 26 23.73 -4.39 -32.79
CA PRO A 26 24.18 -3.11 -32.22
C PRO A 26 25.61 -2.73 -32.66
N PRO A 27 25.98 -1.43 -32.63
CA PRO A 27 27.38 -1.03 -32.62
C PRO A 27 27.91 -0.74 -31.21
N LYS A 28 29.20 -1.07 -31.05
CA LYS A 28 30.01 -1.07 -29.84
C LYS A 28 30.50 0.33 -29.41
N GLN A 29 30.66 0.46 -28.09
CA GLN A 29 31.73 1.14 -27.33
C GLN A 29 32.09 2.61 -27.64
N ARG A 30 32.08 3.43 -26.57
CA ARG A 30 33.27 4.22 -26.21
C ARG A 30 33.31 4.57 -24.71
N ASN A 31 34.42 4.17 -24.09
CA ASN A 31 34.88 4.53 -22.75
C ASN A 31 34.88 6.05 -22.52
N LYS A 32 34.42 6.49 -21.34
CA LYS A 32 35.13 7.53 -20.58
C LYS A 32 35.02 7.25 -19.07
N LEU A 33 36.11 6.70 -18.58
CA LEU A 33 36.57 6.72 -17.20
C LEU A 33 36.65 8.18 -16.74
N PHE A 34 35.95 8.56 -15.67
CA PHE A 34 36.25 9.76 -14.91
C PHE A 34 36.42 9.40 -13.44
N GLN A 35 37.69 9.36 -13.03
CA GLN A 35 38.13 9.31 -11.65
C GLN A 35 37.82 10.66 -10.99
N LEU A 36 37.20 10.62 -9.81
CA LEU A 36 37.11 11.77 -8.91
C LEU A 36 38.41 11.84 -8.07
N PRO A 37 39.07 12.99 -7.94
CA PRO A 37 40.24 13.12 -7.09
C PRO A 37 39.83 13.21 -5.61
N GLN A 38 40.47 12.39 -4.78
CA GLN A 38 40.51 12.56 -3.33
C GLN A 38 41.16 13.91 -3.00
N ARG A 39 40.53 14.73 -2.17
CA ARG A 39 41.18 15.87 -1.51
C ARG A 39 41.43 15.55 -0.04
N GLN A 40 42.70 15.63 0.31
CA GLN A 40 43.25 15.56 1.66
C GLN A 40 42.80 16.76 2.50
N ALA A 41 42.63 16.51 3.79
CA ALA A 41 42.42 17.53 4.81
C ALA A 41 43.69 18.36 5.00
N GLY A 42 43.54 19.68 5.03
CA GLY A 42 44.62 20.63 5.32
C GLY A 42 44.04 21.94 5.83
N ASP A 43 44.30 22.19 7.10
CA ASP A 43 44.48 23.45 7.84
C ASP A 43 43.43 24.56 7.87
N VAL A 44 43.11 24.88 9.13
CA VAL A 44 42.38 26.04 9.67
C VAL A 44 43.18 27.33 9.43
N PRO A 45 42.49 28.46 9.15
CA PRO A 45 42.82 29.64 9.93
C PRO A 45 41.60 30.44 10.43
N THR A 46 41.81 30.98 11.62
CA THR A 46 41.05 31.97 12.39
C THR A 46 40.75 33.27 11.64
N GLY A 47 39.57 33.87 11.86
CA GLY A 47 39.32 35.27 11.48
C GLY A 47 37.86 35.75 11.56
N THR A 48 37.52 36.34 12.71
CA THR A 48 36.68 37.52 12.99
C THR A 48 35.45 37.90 12.12
N GLU A 49 34.36 38.16 12.83
CA GLU A 49 33.02 38.61 12.43
C GLU A 49 32.96 39.83 11.49
N ARG A 50 32.00 39.80 10.55
CA ARG A 50 31.28 41.00 10.07
C ARG A 50 29.81 40.69 9.76
N ASN A 51 28.94 41.52 10.34
CA ASN A 51 27.52 41.64 10.06
C ASN A 51 27.27 42.00 8.59
N GLY A 52 26.30 41.33 7.98
CA GLY A 52 25.74 41.68 6.68
C GLY A 52 24.37 41.01 6.50
N GLU A 53 23.31 41.80 6.62
CA GLU A 53 21.94 41.41 6.27
C GLU A 53 21.90 40.90 4.82
N SER A 54 21.46 39.66 4.62
CA SER A 54 21.16 39.12 3.30
C SER A 54 19.67 38.82 3.19
N ARG A 55 18.97 39.64 2.41
CA ARG A 55 17.60 39.38 1.94
C ARG A 55 17.60 38.07 1.16
N THR A 56 17.02 37.02 1.75
CA THR A 56 16.77 35.75 1.08
C THR A 56 15.67 35.93 0.04
N ARG A 57 15.97 35.61 -1.23
CA ARG A 57 14.92 35.45 -2.26
C ARG A 57 14.10 34.19 -1.92
N PRO A 58 12.79 34.16 -2.23
CA PRO A 58 12.03 32.93 -2.12
C PRO A 58 12.63 31.86 -3.05
N PRO A 59 12.66 30.58 -2.64
CA PRO A 59 13.17 29.51 -3.47
C PRO A 59 12.29 29.33 -4.72
N ASP A 60 12.93 29.02 -5.84
CA ASP A 60 12.32 28.69 -7.12
C ASP A 60 11.49 27.40 -6.99
N PRO A 61 10.19 27.40 -7.32
CA PRO A 61 9.33 26.21 -7.22
C PRO A 61 9.73 25.08 -8.19
N ALA A 62 10.66 25.31 -9.12
CA ALA A 62 11.13 24.31 -10.08
C ALA A 62 12.30 23.44 -9.57
N ALA A 63 12.91 23.74 -8.41
CA ALA A 63 14.02 22.96 -7.87
C ALA A 63 13.51 21.81 -6.97
N ARG A 64 12.86 20.80 -7.56
CA ARG A 64 12.61 19.52 -6.87
C ARG A 64 13.90 18.70 -6.90
N PRO A 65 14.56 18.42 -5.77
CA PRO A 65 15.64 17.44 -5.76
C PRO A 65 15.01 16.06 -5.96
N HIS A 66 15.57 15.28 -6.86
CA HIS A 66 15.30 13.86 -7.07
C HIS A 66 15.62 13.05 -5.82
N LEU A 67 14.76 13.09 -4.80
CA LEU A 67 14.93 12.38 -3.54
C LEU A 67 13.85 11.31 -3.37
N LEU A 68 13.55 10.55 -4.42
CA LEU A 68 12.57 9.47 -4.39
C LEU A 68 13.22 8.10 -4.56
N GLN A 69 14.24 7.82 -3.75
CA GLN A 69 14.73 6.46 -3.49
C GLN A 69 15.35 6.48 -2.09
N ARG A 70 14.56 6.22 -1.04
CA ARG A 70 15.11 5.86 0.28
C ARG A 70 14.07 5.16 1.16
N LEU A 71 14.48 3.97 1.59
CA LEU A 71 13.88 2.95 2.44
C LEU A 71 12.86 3.43 3.51
N PRO A 72 11.94 2.53 3.97
CA PRO A 72 10.93 2.80 5.00
C PRO A 72 11.47 3.28 6.37
N GLY A 73 12.80 3.28 6.56
CA GLY A 73 13.44 3.64 7.82
C GLY A 73 13.18 5.08 8.29
N HIS A 74 13.00 6.07 7.39
CA HIS A 74 12.88 7.49 7.78
C HIS A 74 11.66 7.82 8.66
N GLN A 75 10.63 6.99 8.63
CA GLN A 75 9.38 7.20 9.38
C GLN A 75 9.45 6.64 10.82
N LEU A 76 10.45 5.78 11.10
CA LEU A 76 10.66 5.11 12.39
C LEU A 76 11.88 5.63 13.17
N VAL A 77 12.56 6.69 12.69
CA VAL A 77 13.77 7.22 13.33
C VAL A 77 13.46 8.29 14.39
N GLN A 78 14.27 8.36 15.44
CA GLN A 78 14.34 9.57 16.27
C GLN A 78 14.57 10.79 15.37
N GLY A 79 13.70 11.80 15.49
CA GLY A 79 13.81 13.05 14.73
C GLY A 79 12.78 13.29 13.63
N VAL A 80 11.77 12.42 13.47
CA VAL A 80 10.62 12.66 12.57
C VAL A 80 10.03 14.07 12.75
N GLY A 81 9.79 14.51 13.98
CA GLY A 81 9.27 15.85 14.24
C GLY A 81 10.20 16.99 13.78
N ALA A 82 11.52 16.75 13.75
CA ALA A 82 12.48 17.70 13.20
C ALA A 82 12.44 17.72 11.67
N LEU A 83 12.31 16.56 11.03
CA LEU A 83 12.10 16.46 9.58
C LEU A 83 10.79 17.14 9.16
N MET A 84 9.71 16.96 9.92
CA MET A 84 8.44 17.64 9.62
C MET A 84 8.53 19.16 9.74
N ARG A 85 9.17 19.67 10.81
CA ARG A 85 9.39 21.12 10.94
C ARG A 85 10.24 21.68 9.81
N ARG A 86 11.28 20.96 9.40
CA ARG A 86 12.13 21.33 8.27
C ARG A 86 11.37 21.28 6.94
N GLY A 87 10.57 20.23 6.71
CA GLY A 87 9.68 20.12 5.56
C GLY A 87 8.77 21.35 5.43
N ALA A 88 8.09 21.70 6.52
CA ALA A 88 7.23 22.88 6.56
C ALA A 88 8.00 24.20 6.32
N ALA A 89 9.18 24.36 6.94
CA ALA A 89 9.96 25.59 6.84
C ALA A 89 10.67 25.77 5.47
N GLU A 90 11.21 24.69 4.90
CA GLU A 90 12.01 24.70 3.67
C GLU A 90 11.14 24.52 2.42
N PHE A 91 10.02 23.79 2.51
CA PHE A 91 9.20 23.38 1.35
C PHE A 91 7.70 23.71 1.47
N GLY A 92 7.24 24.22 2.62
CA GLY A 92 5.82 24.50 2.86
C GLY A 92 4.95 23.25 3.07
N ASP A 93 5.58 22.06 3.19
CA ASP A 93 4.89 20.78 3.41
C ASP A 93 5.61 19.96 4.48
N PRO A 94 4.96 19.66 5.62
CA PRO A 94 5.58 18.87 6.69
C PRO A 94 5.96 17.44 6.27
N HIS A 95 5.43 16.90 5.18
CA HIS A 95 5.74 15.55 4.72
C HIS A 95 6.82 15.51 3.62
N ALA A 96 7.29 16.66 3.12
CA ALA A 96 8.25 16.75 2.01
C ALA A 96 9.59 16.02 2.24
N LEU A 97 9.96 15.79 3.50
CA LEU A 97 11.19 15.09 3.91
C LEU A 97 10.93 13.68 4.46
N LEU A 98 9.72 13.16 4.29
CA LEU A 98 9.31 11.83 4.74
C LEU A 98 9.02 10.94 3.53
N ALA A 99 9.25 9.63 3.69
CA ALA A 99 9.07 8.66 2.60
C ALA A 99 7.60 8.49 2.20
N GLN A 100 6.69 8.48 3.18
CA GLN A 100 5.24 8.31 2.97
C GLN A 100 4.87 7.13 2.04
N PRO A 101 5.37 5.90 2.32
CA PRO A 101 4.97 4.74 1.52
C PRO A 101 3.47 4.49 1.68
N LEU A 102 2.78 4.25 0.56
CA LEU A 102 1.35 3.97 0.53
C LEU A 102 1.09 2.50 0.90
N GLY A 103 0.36 2.28 1.98
CA GLY A 103 -0.19 0.97 2.31
C GLY A 103 -1.51 0.67 1.60
N VAL A 104 -1.93 -0.59 1.65
CA VAL A 104 -3.28 -1.03 1.29
C VAL A 104 -3.88 -1.86 2.41
N GLY A 105 -5.17 -1.69 2.68
CA GLY A 105 -5.91 -2.48 3.66
C GLY A 105 -7.28 -2.90 3.15
N GLY A 106 -7.77 -4.05 3.61
CA GLY A 106 -9.00 -4.66 3.12
C GLY A 106 -9.98 -4.98 4.23
N VAL A 107 -11.12 -4.29 4.24
CA VAL A 107 -12.30 -4.71 4.98
C VAL A 107 -12.96 -5.87 4.25
N LEU A 108 -12.60 -7.09 4.69
CA LEU A 108 -13.05 -8.34 4.11
C LEU A 108 -14.36 -8.81 4.76
N ARG A 109 -15.42 -8.93 3.98
CA ARG A 109 -16.73 -9.45 4.41
C ARG A 109 -16.97 -10.87 3.90
N THR A 110 -17.39 -11.78 4.77
CA THR A 110 -17.73 -13.16 4.44
C THR A 110 -19.17 -13.30 3.88
N ALA A 111 -19.50 -14.46 3.33
CA ALA A 111 -20.81 -14.73 2.75
C ALA A 111 -21.95 -14.68 3.78
N ASP A 112 -21.65 -15.02 5.02
CA ASP A 112 -22.54 -14.94 6.19
C ASP A 112 -22.52 -13.57 6.90
N GLY A 113 -21.89 -12.55 6.28
CA GLY A 113 -21.97 -11.16 6.73
C GLY A 113 -21.07 -10.81 7.91
N LEU A 114 -19.99 -11.55 8.14
CA LEU A 114 -18.99 -11.21 9.15
C LEU A 114 -17.77 -10.53 8.53
N LEU A 115 -17.14 -9.63 9.28
CA LEU A 115 -15.97 -8.88 8.90
C LEU A 115 -14.73 -9.50 9.55
N VAL A 116 -13.67 -9.68 8.77
CA VAL A 116 -12.44 -10.34 9.21
C VAL A 116 -11.46 -9.33 9.82
N LEU A 117 -10.95 -9.66 11.00
CA LEU A 117 -9.81 -9.02 11.65
C LEU A 117 -8.73 -10.06 11.96
N LEU A 118 -7.48 -9.63 11.99
CA LEU A 118 -6.32 -10.47 12.29
C LEU A 118 -5.64 -9.98 13.57
N ARG A 119 -5.32 -10.90 14.49
CA ARG A 119 -4.49 -10.60 15.65
C ARG A 119 -3.02 -10.65 15.21
N ARG A 120 -2.36 -9.50 15.17
CA ARG A 120 -0.94 -9.41 14.81
C ARG A 120 -0.08 -10.19 15.79
N SER A 121 0.91 -10.90 15.28
CA SER A 121 1.88 -11.66 16.07
C SER A 121 2.65 -10.74 17.01
N GLN A 122 3.15 -11.27 18.13
CA GLN A 122 4.02 -10.49 19.03
C GLN A 122 5.44 -10.32 18.47
N ARG A 123 5.76 -10.95 17.34
CA ARG A 123 7.09 -10.96 16.73
C ARG A 123 7.26 -9.89 15.64
N VAL A 124 6.20 -9.20 15.25
CA VAL A 124 6.26 -8.12 14.25
C VAL A 124 6.81 -6.84 14.87
N ALA A 125 7.43 -6.00 14.05
CA ALA A 125 8.05 -4.76 14.51
C ALA A 125 7.03 -3.65 14.84
N GLU A 126 5.93 -3.58 14.09
CA GLU A 126 4.89 -2.55 14.27
C GLU A 126 3.59 -3.14 14.82
N ALA A 127 2.98 -2.47 15.81
CA ALA A 127 1.64 -2.80 16.33
C ALA A 127 1.49 -4.26 16.82
N ALA A 128 2.53 -4.83 17.44
CA ALA A 128 2.53 -6.19 17.95
C ALA A 128 1.35 -6.49 18.89
N GLY A 129 0.64 -7.60 18.66
CA GLY A 129 -0.51 -8.03 19.46
C GLY A 129 -1.82 -7.25 19.23
N LEU A 130 -1.81 -6.20 18.43
CA LEU A 130 -3.02 -5.45 18.07
C LEU A 130 -3.83 -6.20 17.00
N LEU A 131 -5.12 -5.87 16.90
CA LEU A 131 -5.98 -6.28 15.81
C LEU A 131 -5.73 -5.38 14.60
N ASP A 132 -5.67 -6.01 13.44
CA ASP A 132 -5.56 -5.37 12.14
C ASP A 132 -6.63 -5.89 11.18
N ILE A 133 -6.77 -5.23 10.05
CA ILE A 133 -7.39 -5.77 8.85
C ILE A 133 -6.30 -6.42 7.98
N PRO A 134 -6.64 -7.36 7.07
CA PRO A 134 -5.69 -7.83 6.08
C PRO A 134 -5.14 -6.69 5.23
N GLY A 135 -3.84 -6.72 4.92
CA GLY A 135 -3.22 -5.65 4.13
C GLY A 135 -1.71 -5.67 4.13
N GLY A 136 -1.11 -4.69 3.45
CA GLY A 136 0.34 -4.63 3.30
C GLY A 136 0.81 -3.42 2.49
N HIS A 137 1.99 -3.53 1.88
CA HIS A 137 2.62 -2.44 1.15
C HIS A 137 2.97 -2.89 -0.26
N PRO A 138 2.24 -2.42 -1.29
CA PRO A 138 2.49 -2.83 -2.66
C PRO A 138 3.88 -2.41 -3.14
N GLU A 139 4.58 -3.31 -3.83
CA GLU A 139 5.93 -3.05 -4.33
C GLU A 139 5.93 -2.66 -5.81
N PRO A 140 6.66 -1.60 -6.22
CA PRO A 140 6.74 -1.18 -7.64
C PRO A 140 7.22 -2.28 -8.61
N LYS A 141 7.95 -3.28 -8.11
CA LYS A 141 8.43 -4.42 -8.89
C LYS A 141 7.30 -5.28 -9.47
N ALA A 142 6.14 -5.31 -8.82
CA ALA A 142 4.97 -6.02 -9.32
C ALA A 142 4.47 -5.43 -10.65
N VAL A 143 4.63 -4.12 -10.84
CA VAL A 143 4.38 -3.42 -12.11
C VAL A 143 5.52 -3.62 -13.11
N CYS A 144 6.77 -3.55 -12.63
CA CYS A 144 7.98 -3.58 -13.46
C CYS A 144 8.66 -4.96 -13.48
N GLN A 145 7.93 -6.00 -13.87
CA GLN A 145 8.45 -7.38 -13.86
C GLN A 145 9.72 -7.52 -14.73
N GLY A 146 10.75 -8.15 -14.17
CA GLY A 146 12.05 -8.36 -14.84
C GLY A 146 13.01 -7.18 -14.76
N VAL A 147 12.63 -6.08 -14.09
CA VAL A 147 13.53 -4.97 -13.77
C VAL A 147 14.01 -5.13 -12.32
N SER A 148 15.31 -4.90 -12.09
CA SER A 148 15.84 -4.83 -10.71
C SER A 148 15.23 -3.65 -9.96
N GLU A 149 14.87 -3.83 -8.68
CA GLU A 149 14.22 -2.78 -7.86
C GLU A 149 15.00 -1.46 -7.88
N ASP A 150 16.33 -1.51 -7.74
CA ASP A 150 17.20 -0.32 -7.78
C ASP A 150 17.17 0.43 -9.12
N SER A 151 16.74 -0.24 -10.18
CA SER A 151 16.69 0.29 -11.54
C SER A 151 15.32 0.79 -11.95
N ILE A 152 14.27 0.58 -11.14
CA ILE A 152 12.92 1.04 -11.44
C ILE A 152 12.88 2.57 -11.46
N GLN A 153 12.45 3.12 -12.58
CA GLN A 153 12.21 4.56 -12.77
C GLN A 153 10.71 4.86 -12.81
N VAL A 154 10.33 6.08 -12.40
CA VAL A 154 8.93 6.51 -12.33
C VAL A 154 8.26 6.46 -13.71
N GLU A 155 9.00 6.71 -14.78
CA GLU A 155 8.49 6.69 -16.15
C GLU A 155 8.04 5.29 -16.61
N GLN A 156 8.51 4.24 -15.93
CA GLN A 156 8.09 2.85 -16.19
C GLN A 156 6.76 2.52 -15.49
N LEU A 157 6.35 3.32 -14.50
CA LEU A 157 5.15 3.14 -13.69
C LEU A 157 3.98 3.91 -14.29
N THR A 158 3.40 3.39 -15.37
CA THR A 158 2.21 4.02 -15.98
C THR A 158 1.05 4.03 -14.98
N GLU A 159 0.27 5.12 -14.96
CA GLU A 159 -0.87 5.30 -14.05
C GLU A 159 -1.81 4.08 -14.02
N SER A 160 -2.24 3.60 -15.19
CA SER A 160 -3.12 2.44 -15.30
C SER A 160 -2.53 1.15 -14.72
N ALA A 161 -1.21 0.96 -14.80
CA ALA A 161 -0.55 -0.21 -14.25
C ALA A 161 -0.41 -0.10 -12.73
N VAL A 162 -0.10 1.09 -12.22
CA VAL A 162 -0.05 1.36 -10.77
C VAL A 162 -1.44 1.19 -10.14
N VAL A 163 -2.49 1.74 -10.74
CA VAL A 163 -3.86 1.57 -10.23
C VAL A 163 -4.26 0.09 -10.22
N ARG A 164 -3.98 -0.65 -11.30
CA ARG A 164 -4.22 -2.10 -11.31
C ARG A 164 -3.45 -2.83 -10.23
N GLU A 165 -2.21 -2.45 -9.99
CA GLU A 165 -1.41 -3.04 -8.91
C GLU A 165 -2.02 -2.76 -7.55
N LEU A 166 -2.41 -1.52 -7.23
CA LEU A 166 -3.01 -1.18 -5.93
C LEU A 166 -4.29 -1.98 -5.63
N PHE A 167 -5.13 -2.24 -6.65
CA PHE A 167 -6.32 -3.06 -6.49
C PHE A 167 -6.00 -4.56 -6.45
N SER A 168 -5.01 -5.01 -7.22
CA SER A 168 -4.62 -6.42 -7.24
C SER A 168 -3.90 -6.82 -5.96
N SER A 169 -3.04 -5.93 -5.43
CA SER A 169 -2.21 -6.18 -4.27
C SER A 169 -3.05 -6.49 -3.05
N ILE A 170 -4.14 -5.76 -2.80
CA ILE A 170 -4.97 -6.05 -1.62
C ILE A 170 -5.61 -7.45 -1.67
N CYS A 171 -6.03 -7.92 -2.85
CA CYS A 171 -6.50 -9.30 -3.00
C CYS A 171 -5.38 -10.32 -2.76
N MET A 172 -4.15 -9.99 -3.16
CA MET A 172 -2.97 -10.83 -2.95
C MET A 172 -2.60 -10.90 -1.47
N GLU A 173 -2.62 -9.78 -0.75
CA GLU A 173 -2.40 -9.75 0.71
C GLU A 173 -3.45 -10.59 1.44
N ILE A 174 -4.73 -10.48 1.08
CA ILE A 174 -5.79 -11.32 1.66
C ILE A 174 -5.52 -12.81 1.39
N ARG A 175 -5.09 -13.17 0.17
CA ARG A 175 -4.72 -14.55 -0.15
C ARG A 175 -3.54 -15.01 0.71
N ASP A 176 -2.53 -14.17 0.88
CA ASP A 176 -1.26 -14.56 1.50
C ASP A 176 -1.35 -14.64 3.03
N GLU A 177 -2.12 -13.74 3.65
CA GLU A 177 -2.35 -13.70 5.10
C GLU A 177 -3.51 -14.59 5.56
N VAL A 178 -4.63 -14.60 4.82
CA VAL A 178 -5.88 -15.31 5.20
C VAL A 178 -5.99 -16.69 4.54
N ASN A 179 -5.15 -16.96 3.54
CA ASN A 179 -5.08 -18.23 2.81
C ASN A 179 -6.37 -18.61 2.05
N ILE A 180 -7.16 -17.62 1.61
CA ILE A 180 -8.36 -17.87 0.81
C ILE A 180 -8.11 -17.69 -0.69
N PRO A 181 -8.76 -18.48 -1.58
CA PRO A 181 -8.52 -18.40 -3.01
C PRO A 181 -9.01 -17.08 -3.60
N LEU A 182 -8.21 -16.48 -4.50
CA LEU A 182 -8.58 -15.24 -5.20
C LEU A 182 -9.93 -15.33 -5.93
N SER A 183 -10.29 -16.52 -6.43
CA SER A 183 -11.57 -16.76 -7.11
C SER A 183 -12.79 -16.60 -6.21
N THR A 184 -12.60 -16.50 -4.89
CA THR A 184 -13.68 -16.29 -3.90
C THR A 184 -13.86 -14.81 -3.55
N LEU A 185 -12.94 -13.94 -3.96
CA LEU A 185 -12.96 -12.51 -3.68
C LEU A 185 -13.68 -11.75 -4.80
N SER A 186 -14.50 -10.77 -4.42
CA SER A 186 -15.02 -9.78 -5.37
C SER A 186 -13.95 -8.78 -5.77
N GLU A 187 -14.20 -8.02 -6.84
CA GLU A 187 -13.41 -6.85 -7.16
C GLU A 187 -13.40 -5.86 -5.96
N PRO A 188 -12.23 -5.31 -5.58
CA PRO A 188 -12.14 -4.36 -4.48
C PRO A 188 -12.83 -3.03 -4.80
N VAL A 189 -13.43 -2.43 -3.77
CA VAL A 189 -14.01 -1.08 -3.85
C VAL A 189 -13.22 -0.17 -2.91
N LEU A 190 -12.59 0.88 -3.45
CA LEU A 190 -11.87 1.86 -2.64
C LEU A 190 -12.87 2.66 -1.79
N LEU A 191 -12.73 2.57 -0.46
CA LEU A 191 -13.52 3.37 0.48
C LEU A 191 -12.91 4.75 0.69
N GLY A 192 -11.58 4.83 0.76
CA GLY A 192 -10.86 6.08 0.95
C GLY A 192 -9.39 5.88 1.33
N ILE A 193 -8.75 6.95 1.79
CA ILE A 193 -7.35 6.93 2.26
C ILE A 193 -7.32 7.41 3.71
N ALA A 194 -6.71 6.62 4.59
CA ALA A 194 -6.50 6.97 5.99
C ALA A 194 -5.03 7.30 6.26
N LEU A 195 -4.76 8.23 7.17
CA LEU A 195 -3.40 8.65 7.54
C LEU A 195 -3.06 8.17 8.96
N ASN A 196 -1.97 7.42 9.09
CA ASN A 196 -1.48 6.97 10.39
C ASN A 196 -0.61 8.05 11.06
N HIS A 197 -1.20 8.82 11.96
CA HIS A 197 -0.47 9.86 12.69
C HIS A 197 0.54 9.34 13.73
N THR A 198 0.44 8.08 14.17
CA THR A 198 1.51 7.49 15.01
C THR A 198 2.76 7.16 14.20
N SER A 199 2.63 7.10 12.87
CA SER A 199 3.70 6.91 11.89
C SER A 199 3.81 8.13 10.96
N ALA A 200 3.81 9.34 11.55
CA ALA A 200 4.05 10.60 10.84
C ALA A 200 3.16 10.86 9.61
N GLY A 201 1.90 10.39 9.66
CA GLY A 201 0.93 10.58 8.59
C GLY A 201 1.01 9.57 7.44
N ARG A 202 1.69 8.42 7.62
CA ARG A 202 1.80 7.38 6.57
C ARG A 202 0.41 7.03 6.00
N PRO A 203 0.19 7.16 4.68
CA PRO A 203 -1.12 6.89 4.08
C PRO A 203 -1.35 5.40 3.86
N SER A 204 -2.61 5.00 3.93
CA SER A 204 -3.10 3.67 3.53
C SER A 204 -4.40 3.81 2.75
N ALA A 205 -4.49 3.15 1.60
CA ALA A 205 -5.72 3.06 0.82
C ALA A 205 -6.56 1.88 1.35
N GLU A 206 -7.77 2.19 1.80
CA GLU A 206 -8.64 1.21 2.44
C GLU A 206 -9.75 0.77 1.49
N PHE A 207 -9.89 -0.55 1.32
CA PHE A 207 -10.80 -1.17 0.38
C PHE A 207 -11.86 -1.99 1.10
N TYR A 208 -13.01 -2.16 0.46
CA TYR A 208 -14.01 -3.16 0.82
C TYR A 208 -13.96 -4.31 -0.19
N ILE A 209 -13.96 -5.55 0.31
CA ILE A 209 -13.95 -6.76 -0.49
C ILE A 209 -14.96 -7.75 0.12
N SER A 210 -15.81 -8.33 -0.72
CA SER A 210 -16.69 -9.43 -0.32
C SER A 210 -16.10 -10.79 -0.72
N CYS A 211 -16.35 -11.79 0.10
CA CYS A 211 -15.90 -13.16 -0.10
C CYS A 211 -17.11 -14.10 -0.18
N SER A 212 -17.06 -15.04 -1.12
CA SER A 212 -18.11 -16.05 -1.28
C SER A 212 -18.07 -17.18 -0.24
N LEU A 213 -17.05 -17.22 0.62
CA LEU A 213 -16.89 -18.22 1.68
C LEU A 213 -17.55 -17.74 2.98
N SER A 214 -18.07 -18.67 3.78
CA SER A 214 -18.52 -18.38 5.14
C SER A 214 -17.36 -18.10 6.09
N SER A 215 -17.64 -17.48 7.23
CA SER A 215 -16.65 -17.27 8.30
C SER A 215 -15.99 -18.57 8.77
N GLU A 216 -16.74 -19.68 8.84
CA GLU A 216 -16.20 -20.99 9.19
C GLU A 216 -15.21 -21.51 8.14
N GLU A 217 -15.54 -21.36 6.86
CA GLU A 217 -14.67 -21.75 5.75
C GLU A 217 -13.40 -20.88 5.72
N VAL A 218 -13.55 -19.56 5.85
CA VAL A 218 -12.42 -18.61 5.94
C VAL A 218 -11.51 -18.97 7.10
N LYS A 219 -12.07 -19.23 8.29
CA LYS A 219 -11.30 -19.66 9.47
C LYS A 219 -10.55 -20.96 9.20
N LYS A 220 -11.19 -21.92 8.52
CA LYS A 220 -10.54 -23.19 8.16
C LYS A 220 -9.37 -22.98 7.19
N PHE A 221 -9.51 -22.11 6.19
CA PHE A 221 -8.42 -21.75 5.29
C PHE A 221 -7.26 -21.08 6.03
N TYR A 222 -7.55 -20.10 6.89
CA TYR A 222 -6.56 -19.43 7.72
C TYR A 222 -5.71 -20.43 8.53
N TRP A 223 -6.34 -21.37 9.23
CA TRP A 223 -5.63 -22.37 10.04
C TRP A 223 -4.92 -23.47 9.26
N GLN A 224 -5.20 -23.63 7.95
CA GLN A 224 -4.35 -24.45 7.08
C GLN A 224 -2.99 -23.77 6.82
N GLY A 225 -2.89 -22.46 7.09
CA GLY A 225 -1.71 -21.64 6.88
C GLY A 225 -1.59 -21.15 5.43
N GLY A 226 -1.10 -19.92 5.25
CA GLY A 226 -0.71 -19.34 3.98
C GLY A 226 0.78 -18.97 3.94
N PRO A 227 1.24 -18.33 2.85
CA PRO A 227 2.59 -17.78 2.72
C PRO A 227 3.02 -16.96 3.94
N GLU A 228 2.12 -16.13 4.48
CA GLU A 228 2.40 -15.20 5.58
C GLU A 228 1.72 -15.61 6.90
N ALA A 229 1.52 -16.91 7.12
CA ALA A 229 0.86 -17.47 8.32
C ALA A 229 1.54 -17.13 9.67
N HIS A 230 2.70 -16.47 9.65
CA HIS A 230 3.47 -16.12 10.84
C HIS A 230 3.29 -14.65 11.28
N GLU A 231 2.69 -13.81 10.43
CA GLU A 231 2.46 -12.39 10.71
C GLU A 231 1.30 -12.14 11.67
N SER A 232 0.31 -13.04 11.66
CA SER A 232 -0.82 -13.07 12.60
C SER A 232 -0.84 -14.36 13.40
N THR A 233 -1.51 -14.32 14.56
CA THR A 233 -1.63 -15.46 15.49
C THR A 233 -3.07 -15.90 15.72
N ASP A 234 -4.05 -15.11 15.26
CA ASP A 234 -5.46 -15.45 15.36
C ASP A 234 -6.29 -14.68 14.32
N ILE A 235 -7.48 -15.21 14.03
CA ILE A 235 -8.48 -14.61 13.15
C ILE A 235 -9.77 -14.38 13.93
N VAL A 236 -10.27 -13.14 13.90
CA VAL A 236 -11.45 -12.68 14.63
C VAL A 236 -12.50 -12.22 13.63
N PHE A 237 -13.77 -12.45 13.97
CA PHE A 237 -14.90 -12.07 13.14
C PHE A 237 -15.82 -11.13 13.92
N LEU A 238 -16.23 -10.04 13.31
CA LEU A 238 -17.24 -9.12 13.83
C LEU A 238 -18.46 -9.12 12.92
N SER A 239 -19.66 -9.02 13.47
CA SER A 239 -20.86 -8.73 12.69
C SER A 239 -20.82 -7.30 12.12
N GLU A 240 -21.62 -7.05 11.09
CA GLU A 240 -21.80 -5.70 10.55
C GLU A 240 -22.27 -4.71 11.63
N GLU A 241 -23.15 -5.15 12.54
CA GLU A 241 -23.62 -4.32 13.65
C GLU A 241 -22.48 -3.93 14.60
N GLU A 242 -21.67 -4.91 15.02
CA GLU A 242 -20.49 -4.66 15.87
C GLU A 242 -19.50 -3.72 15.17
N MET A 243 -19.26 -3.92 13.87
CA MET A 243 -18.38 -3.07 13.07
C MET A 243 -18.91 -1.62 12.98
N MET A 244 -20.24 -1.45 12.84
CA MET A 244 -20.88 -0.14 12.77
C MET A 244 -20.86 0.62 14.11
N GLN A 245 -20.83 -0.12 15.22
CA GLN A 245 -20.77 0.41 16.59
C GLN A 245 -19.32 0.53 17.12
N LEU A 246 -18.32 0.08 16.36
CA LEU A 246 -16.91 0.11 16.77
C LEU A 246 -16.35 1.54 16.69
N ASP A 247 -16.35 2.22 17.83
CA ASP A 247 -15.80 3.56 18.03
C ASP A 247 -14.86 3.64 19.26
N ASP A 248 -14.38 4.84 19.58
CA ASP A 248 -13.39 5.07 20.64
C ASP A 248 -13.87 4.75 22.06
N CYS A 249 -15.17 4.57 22.25
CA CYS A 249 -15.79 4.15 23.50
C CYS A 249 -15.79 2.63 23.66
N ALA A 250 -15.71 1.86 22.57
CA ALA A 250 -15.66 0.40 22.60
C ALA A 250 -14.30 -0.12 23.14
N PRO A 251 -14.28 -1.10 24.07
CA PRO A 251 -13.03 -1.69 24.55
C PRO A 251 -12.12 -2.21 23.43
N LEU A 252 -12.72 -2.86 22.42
CA LEU A 252 -12.01 -3.43 21.26
C LEU A 252 -11.27 -2.37 20.44
N TRP A 253 -11.73 -1.11 20.42
CA TRP A 253 -11.06 -0.02 19.70
C TRP A 253 -9.65 0.25 20.21
N LYS A 254 -9.41 0.04 21.50
CA LYS A 254 -8.06 0.19 22.08
C LYS A 254 -7.11 -0.90 21.61
N GLU A 255 -7.64 -2.03 21.14
CA GLU A 255 -6.87 -3.13 20.60
C GLU A 255 -6.63 -3.03 19.09
N LEU A 256 -7.30 -2.13 18.38
CA LEU A 256 -7.06 -1.91 16.95
C LEU A 256 -5.77 -1.11 16.70
N CYS A 257 -5.01 -1.53 15.70
CA CYS A 257 -3.93 -0.71 15.16
C CYS A 257 -4.48 0.55 14.44
N PRO A 258 -3.64 1.56 14.16
CA PRO A 258 -4.09 2.78 13.49
C PRO A 258 -4.68 2.58 12.09
N SER A 259 -4.14 1.66 11.27
CA SER A 259 -4.67 1.35 9.92
C SER A 259 -6.07 0.77 10.01
N ALA A 260 -6.28 -0.24 10.85
CA ALA A 260 -7.60 -0.83 11.07
C ALA A 260 -8.64 0.19 11.58
N LYS A 261 -8.24 1.14 12.45
CA LYS A 261 -9.13 2.24 12.85
C LYS A 261 -9.57 3.09 11.66
N GLY A 262 -8.63 3.43 10.77
CA GLY A 262 -8.92 4.16 9.53
C GLY A 262 -9.92 3.42 8.65
N ALA A 263 -9.71 2.11 8.46
CA ALA A 263 -10.61 1.27 7.69
C ALA A 263 -12.00 1.14 8.32
N VAL A 264 -12.10 0.95 9.64
CA VAL A 264 -13.38 0.93 10.37
C VAL A 264 -14.13 2.24 10.20
N MET A 265 -13.45 3.39 10.32
CA MET A 265 -14.07 4.70 10.12
C MET A 265 -14.60 4.86 8.69
N LEU A 266 -13.81 4.48 7.68
CA LEU A 266 -14.22 4.57 6.28
C LEU A 266 -15.37 3.61 5.95
N TYR A 267 -15.35 2.40 6.48
CA TYR A 267 -16.45 1.43 6.35
C TYR A 267 -17.76 2.03 6.85
N ARG A 268 -17.74 2.62 8.05
CA ARG A 268 -18.92 3.25 8.69
C ARG A 268 -19.44 4.45 7.93
N LEU A 269 -18.53 5.25 7.34
CA LEU A 269 -18.87 6.48 6.64
C LEU A 269 -19.37 6.25 5.21
N VAL A 270 -18.80 5.27 4.49
CA VAL A 270 -18.93 5.19 3.03
C VAL A 270 -19.79 4.00 2.59
N LEU A 271 -19.73 2.86 3.27
CA LEU A 271 -20.41 1.66 2.80
C LEU A 271 -21.95 1.78 2.79
N PRO A 272 -22.62 2.42 3.78
CA PRO A 272 -24.07 2.62 3.73
C PRO A 272 -24.51 3.30 2.42
N ASP A 273 -23.76 4.30 1.96
CA ASP A 273 -24.06 5.03 0.73
C ASP A 273 -23.81 4.17 -0.51
N ILE A 274 -22.75 3.37 -0.54
CA ILE A 274 -22.44 2.45 -1.65
C ILE A 274 -23.55 1.39 -1.82
N LEU A 275 -24.00 0.79 -0.72
CA LEU A 275 -25.03 -0.25 -0.77
C LEU A 275 -26.39 0.31 -1.18
N ASN A 276 -26.73 1.52 -0.74
CA ASN A 276 -27.97 2.19 -1.13
C ASN A 276 -28.01 2.56 -2.62
N VAL A 277 -26.86 2.87 -3.23
CA VAL A 277 -26.79 3.17 -4.68
C VAL A 277 -26.93 1.91 -5.54
N SER A 278 -26.62 0.73 -4.99
CA SER A 278 -26.73 -0.55 -5.71
C SER A 278 -28.16 -1.09 -5.81
N THR A 279 -29.09 -0.63 -4.97
CA THR A 279 -30.50 -1.08 -4.96
C THR A 279 -31.42 -0.29 -5.89
N ASP A 280 -30.93 0.80 -6.48
CA ASP A 280 -31.68 1.69 -7.40
C ASP A 280 -31.38 1.42 -8.90
N LYS A 281 -30.82 0.26 -9.23
CA LYS A 281 -30.63 -0.23 -10.62
C LYS A 281 -31.36 -1.54 -10.85
#